data_AF-A0A1K0GD30-F1
#
_entry.id   AF-A0A1K0GD30-F1
#
_cell.length_a   1.000
_cell.length_b   1.000
_cell.length_c   1.000
_cell.angle_alpha   90.00
_cell.angle_beta   90.00
_cell.angle_gamma   90.00
#
_symmetry.space_group_name_H-M   'P 1'
#
loop_
_entity.id
_entity.type
_entity.pdbx_description
1 polymer ?
#
loop_
_entity_poly.entity_id
_entity_poly.type
_entity_poly.pdbx_seq_one_letter_code
_entity_poly.pdbx_strand_id
1 'polypeptide(L)'
;MSAAYDEQQYVGIDLHRRRSVIVRMDQAGQRLESKRIDNDPMALAAEIAKAGEHPQVVLEATYGWYWAVDVLQDADAQVHLAHPLGVKGFAYRRVKNDVRDAADLADLLRMGRLPEGWIAPPAVRELRELVRHRAKLVAWRSGLKASIHAVLA
;
A
#
# COMPACT_ATOMS: atom_id res chain seq x y z
N MET A 1 24.67 12.58 -26.97
CA MET A 1 23.31 12.36 -26.42
C MET A 1 23.45 12.32 -24.92
N SER A 2 22.93 13.33 -24.23
CA SER A 2 23.00 13.43 -22.77
C SER A 2 22.25 12.26 -22.15
N ALA A 3 22.95 11.34 -21.50
CA ALA A 3 22.33 10.43 -20.56
C ALA A 3 21.82 11.30 -19.41
N ALA A 4 20.53 11.67 -19.47
CA ALA A 4 19.84 12.11 -18.28
C ALA A 4 19.95 10.93 -17.31
N TYR A 5 20.74 11.10 -16.24
CA TYR A 5 20.72 10.17 -15.13
C TYR A 5 19.25 10.03 -14.76
N ASP A 6 18.68 8.84 -14.90
CA ASP A 6 17.32 8.58 -14.45
C ASP A 6 17.40 8.62 -12.93
N GLU A 7 17.21 9.82 -12.37
CA GLU A 7 17.35 10.05 -10.94
C GLU A 7 16.34 9.16 -10.23
N GLN A 8 16.79 8.46 -9.19
CA GLN A 8 15.95 7.55 -8.41
C GLN A 8 14.65 8.25 -7.99
N GLN A 9 13.52 7.72 -8.47
CA GLN A 9 12.20 8.23 -8.10
C GLN A 9 11.62 7.45 -6.93
N TYR A 10 10.86 8.17 -6.12
CA TYR A 10 10.07 7.66 -5.01
C TYR A 10 8.60 7.82 -5.33
N VAL A 11 7.84 6.74 -5.17
CA VAL A 11 6.42 6.70 -5.53
C VAL A 11 5.61 6.29 -4.32
N GLY A 12 4.67 7.14 -3.94
CA GLY A 12 3.70 6.83 -2.90
C GLY A 12 2.34 6.51 -3.50
N ILE A 13 1.71 5.44 -3.00
CA ILE A 13 0.40 4.98 -3.47
C ILE A 13 -0.57 4.94 -2.29
N ASP A 14 -1.62 5.76 -2.38
CA ASP A 14 -2.80 5.64 -1.53
C ASP A 14 -3.80 4.70 -2.22
N LEU A 15 -3.72 3.42 -1.84
CA LEU A 15 -4.48 2.31 -2.43
C LEU A 15 -5.89 2.22 -1.80
N HIS A 16 -6.94 2.42 -2.61
CA HIS A 16 -8.33 2.16 -2.20
C HIS A 16 -8.91 0.96 -2.94
N ARG A 17 -10.20 0.67 -2.72
CA ARG A 17 -10.88 -0.48 -3.32
C ARG A 17 -11.02 -0.44 -4.85
N ARG A 18 -11.31 0.75 -5.41
CA ARG A 18 -11.65 0.90 -6.85
C ARG A 18 -10.69 1.79 -7.61
N ARG A 19 -9.98 2.67 -6.90
CA ARG A 19 -9.13 3.71 -7.46
C ARG A 19 -7.95 3.92 -6.54
N SER A 20 -6.85 4.40 -7.08
CA SER A 20 -5.66 4.72 -6.31
C SER A 20 -5.13 6.09 -6.69
N VAL A 21 -4.52 6.75 -5.73
CA VAL A 21 -3.78 7.99 -5.97
C VAL A 21 -2.29 7.68 -5.88
N ILE A 22 -1.57 8.07 -6.92
CA ILE A 22 -0.15 7.82 -7.11
C ILE A 22 0.55 9.17 -7.15
N VAL A 23 1.62 9.32 -6.38
CA VAL A 23 2.45 10.52 -6.36
C VAL A 23 3.89 10.11 -6.63
N ARG A 24 4.53 10.72 -7.62
CA ARG A 24 5.96 10.56 -7.91
C ARG A 24 6.75 11.77 -7.42
N MET A 25 7.91 11.50 -6.84
CA MET A 25 8.84 12.49 -6.31
C MET A 25 10.27 12.15 -6.71
N ASP A 26 11.09 13.17 -6.88
CA ASP A 26 12.53 13.01 -7.03
C ASP A 26 13.24 12.85 -5.67
N GLN A 27 14.56 12.70 -5.70
CA GLN A 27 15.40 12.60 -4.51
C GLN A 27 15.31 13.84 -3.59
N ALA A 28 15.10 15.02 -4.16
CA ALA A 28 14.98 16.28 -3.43
C ALA A 28 13.62 16.44 -2.73
N GLY A 29 12.64 15.57 -3.04
CA GLY A 29 11.27 15.65 -2.55
C GLY A 29 10.40 16.59 -3.39
N GLN A 30 10.87 17.03 -4.56
CA GLN A 30 10.03 17.75 -5.50
C GLN A 30 9.07 16.76 -6.16
N ARG A 31 7.78 17.14 -6.13
CA ARG A 31 6.73 16.35 -6.75
C ARG A 31 6.79 16.50 -8.28
N LEU A 32 6.95 15.38 -8.96
CA LEU A 32 6.98 15.29 -10.41
C LEU A 32 5.56 15.19 -11.00
N GLU A 33 4.73 14.31 -10.45
CA GLU A 33 3.34 14.13 -10.89
C GLU A 33 2.46 13.62 -9.73
N SER A 34 1.15 13.89 -9.82
CA SER A 34 0.13 13.20 -9.04
C SER A 34 -0.99 12.74 -9.95
N LYS A 35 -1.29 11.45 -9.93
CA LYS A 35 -2.32 10.87 -10.80
C LYS A 35 -3.27 10.00 -10.02
N ARG A 36 -4.54 10.03 -10.42
CA ARG A 36 -5.55 9.08 -9.97
C ARG A 36 -5.82 8.09 -11.09
N ILE A 37 -5.83 6.80 -10.76
CA ILE A 37 -6.16 5.72 -11.69
C ILE A 37 -7.28 4.87 -11.12
N ASP A 38 -8.03 4.21 -11.99
CA ASP A 38 -8.83 3.06 -11.57
C ASP A 38 -7.89 1.89 -11.27
N ASN A 39 -8.29 1.02 -10.33
CA ASN A 39 -7.49 -0.13 -9.96
C ASN A 39 -7.62 -1.21 -11.03
N ASP A 40 -6.62 -1.22 -11.90
CA ASP A 40 -6.40 -2.21 -12.94
C ASP A 40 -4.89 -2.52 -12.99
N PRO A 41 -4.48 -3.80 -13.08
CA PRO A 41 -3.07 -4.18 -13.15
C PRO A 41 -2.28 -3.48 -14.25
N MET A 42 -2.85 -3.35 -15.45
CA MET A 42 -2.15 -2.72 -16.58
C MET A 42 -2.05 -1.21 -16.37
N ALA A 43 -3.10 -0.57 -15.87
CA ALA A 43 -3.08 0.85 -15.54
C ALA A 43 -2.03 1.19 -14.46
N LEU A 44 -1.91 0.34 -13.43
CA LEU A 44 -0.90 0.49 -12.38
C LEU A 44 0.51 0.32 -12.94
N ALA A 45 0.78 -0.78 -13.67
CA ALA A 45 2.08 -1.03 -14.27
C ALA A 45 2.51 0.11 -15.23
N ALA A 46 1.59 0.57 -16.09
CA ALA A 46 1.86 1.65 -17.03
C ALA A 46 2.17 2.98 -16.33
N GLU A 47 1.56 3.24 -15.17
CA GLU A 47 1.85 4.47 -14.41
C GLU A 47 3.19 4.41 -13.70
N ILE A 48 3.59 3.23 -13.22
CA ILE A 48 4.85 3.01 -12.51
C ILE A 48 6.03 2.98 -13.46
N ALA A 49 5.86 2.50 -14.70
CA ALA A 49 6.89 2.55 -15.73
C ALA A 49 7.39 3.98 -16.04
N LYS A 50 6.59 5.01 -15.74
CA LYS A 50 7.00 6.42 -15.89
C LYS A 50 8.01 6.88 -14.83
N ALA A 51 8.19 6.10 -13.77
CA ALA A 51 9.11 6.42 -12.67
C ALA A 51 10.56 5.99 -12.95
N GLY A 52 10.83 5.43 -14.14
CA GLY A 52 12.15 4.96 -14.53
C GLY A 52 12.40 3.51 -14.17
N GLU A 53 13.66 3.10 -14.26
CA GLU A 53 14.11 1.76 -13.84
C GLU A 53 14.16 1.65 -12.31
N HIS A 54 13.69 0.52 -11.78
CA HIS A 54 13.72 0.20 -10.35
C HIS A 54 13.24 1.31 -9.39
N PRO A 55 12.05 1.89 -9.59
CA PRO A 55 11.55 2.94 -8.70
C PRO A 55 11.30 2.41 -7.29
N GLN A 56 11.50 3.27 -6.28
CA GLN A 56 11.17 2.98 -4.89
C GLN A 56 9.67 3.24 -4.67
N VAL A 57 8.87 2.20 -4.52
CA VAL A 57 7.40 2.33 -4.45
C VAL A 57 6.90 1.92 -3.07
N VAL A 58 6.11 2.77 -2.43
CA VAL A 58 5.48 2.50 -1.13
C VAL A 58 3.96 2.56 -1.20
N LEU A 59 3.33 1.61 -0.54
CA LEU A 59 1.91 1.59 -0.22
C LEU A 59 1.70 1.15 1.22
N GLU A 60 0.63 1.62 1.86
CA GLU A 60 0.26 1.19 3.21
C GLU A 60 -0.32 -0.24 3.19
N ALA A 61 -0.11 -1.01 4.27
CA ALA A 61 -0.69 -2.35 4.45
C ALA A 61 -2.22 -2.32 4.70
N THR A 62 -2.97 -1.83 3.71
CA THR A 62 -4.43 -1.71 3.71
C THR A 62 -5.10 -2.99 3.22
N TYR A 63 -6.44 -3.01 3.16
CA TYR A 63 -7.14 -4.19 2.63
C TYR A 63 -6.85 -4.38 1.13
N GLY A 64 -6.40 -5.58 0.75
CA GLY A 64 -6.22 -5.95 -0.66
C GLY A 64 -4.91 -5.50 -1.29
N TRP A 65 -3.87 -5.19 -0.52
CA TRP A 65 -2.58 -4.75 -1.08
C TRP A 65 -1.84 -5.81 -1.91
N TYR A 66 -2.16 -7.11 -1.75
CA TYR A 66 -1.43 -8.23 -2.36
C TYR A 66 -1.26 -8.09 -3.87
N TRP A 67 -2.36 -7.90 -4.61
CA TRP A 67 -2.31 -7.80 -6.07
C TRP A 67 -1.48 -6.61 -6.54
N ALA A 68 -1.53 -5.49 -5.82
CA ALA A 68 -0.81 -4.28 -6.19
C ALA A 68 0.70 -4.52 -6.01
N VAL A 69 1.11 -5.11 -4.89
CA VAL A 69 2.52 -5.49 -4.68
C VAL A 69 3.00 -6.45 -5.77
N ASP A 70 2.22 -7.46 -6.11
CA ASP A 70 2.61 -8.43 -7.14
C ASP A 70 2.82 -7.73 -8.50
N VAL A 71 1.88 -6.88 -8.92
CA VAL A 71 2.00 -6.07 -10.15
C VAL A 71 3.22 -5.14 -10.13
N LEU A 72 3.49 -4.51 -8.99
CA LEU A 72 4.62 -3.60 -8.83
C LEU A 72 5.96 -4.35 -8.90
N GLN A 73 6.04 -5.53 -8.27
CA GLN A 73 7.24 -6.38 -8.31
C GLN A 73 7.47 -6.94 -9.72
N ASP A 74 6.42 -7.35 -10.42
CA ASP A 74 6.49 -7.80 -11.82
C ASP A 74 6.90 -6.67 -12.78
N ALA A 75 6.61 -5.41 -12.40
CA ALA A 75 7.07 -4.21 -13.10
C ALA A 75 8.48 -3.74 -12.65
N ASP A 76 9.23 -4.61 -11.97
CA ASP A 76 10.63 -4.40 -11.56
C ASP A 76 10.84 -3.23 -10.56
N ALA A 77 9.77 -2.86 -9.84
CA ALA A 77 9.83 -1.85 -8.80
C ALA A 77 10.37 -2.41 -7.48
N GLN A 78 11.08 -1.58 -6.71
CA GLN A 78 11.47 -1.89 -5.34
C GLN A 78 10.32 -1.50 -4.40
N VAL A 79 9.56 -2.50 -3.97
CA VAL A 79 8.29 -2.30 -3.25
C VAL A 79 8.47 -2.35 -1.74
N HIS A 80 7.91 -1.34 -1.06
CA HIS A 80 7.93 -1.15 0.39
C HIS A 80 6.50 -1.12 0.92
N LEU A 81 6.26 -1.79 2.04
CA LEU A 81 4.95 -1.84 2.65
C LEU A 81 4.95 -1.03 3.94
N ALA A 82 4.19 0.07 3.99
CA ALA A 82 4.12 0.90 5.19
C ALA A 82 3.25 0.25 6.27
N HIS A 83 3.75 0.22 7.50
CA HIS A 83 3.02 -0.29 8.67
C HIS A 83 1.98 0.74 9.15
N PRO A 84 0.66 0.43 9.11
CA PRO A 84 -0.40 1.41 9.36
C PRO A 84 -0.29 2.13 10.71
N LEU A 85 0.02 1.39 11.79
CA LEU A 85 0.15 1.99 13.12
C LEU A 85 1.37 2.92 13.25
N GLY A 86 2.44 2.69 12.47
CA GLY A 86 3.62 3.53 12.48
C GLY A 86 3.37 4.83 11.70
N VAL A 87 2.71 4.72 10.54
CA VAL A 87 2.38 5.88 9.69
C VAL A 87 1.42 6.85 10.39
N LYS A 88 0.49 6.33 11.21
CA LYS A 88 -0.46 7.18 11.98
C LYS A 88 0.21 8.27 12.82
N GLY A 89 1.45 8.06 13.28
CA GLY A 89 2.20 9.07 14.03
C GLY A 89 2.62 10.29 13.19
N PHE A 90 2.69 10.14 11.87
CA PHE A 90 3.09 11.19 10.93
C PHE A 90 1.90 11.89 10.26
N ALA A 91 0.76 11.19 10.17
CA ALA A 91 -0.40 11.62 9.39
C ALA A 91 -1.50 12.34 10.20
N TYR A 92 -1.18 12.91 11.38
CA TYR A 92 -2.19 13.56 12.23
C TYR A 92 -2.64 14.90 11.63
N ARG A 93 -3.74 14.89 10.86
CA ARG A 93 -4.29 16.08 10.21
C ARG A 93 -5.81 16.06 10.22
N ARG A 94 -6.41 17.25 10.37
CA ARG A 94 -7.87 17.43 10.48
C ARG A 94 -8.62 17.11 9.18
N VAL A 95 -7.98 17.29 8.04
CA VAL A 95 -8.58 17.08 6.71
C VAL A 95 -7.80 16.02 5.95
N LYS A 96 -8.52 14.97 5.54
CA LYS A 96 -8.01 13.89 4.69
C LYS A 96 -7.84 14.38 3.25
N ASN A 97 -6.76 13.99 2.60
CA ASN A 97 -6.48 14.30 1.21
C ASN A 97 -5.57 13.21 0.64
N ASP A 98 -6.14 12.33 -0.19
CA ASP A 98 -5.48 11.16 -0.78
C ASP A 98 -4.15 11.49 -1.49
N VAL A 99 -4.04 12.66 -2.15
CA VAL A 99 -2.80 13.08 -2.82
C VAL A 99 -1.72 13.43 -1.80
N ARG A 100 -2.08 14.06 -0.69
CA ARG A 100 -1.12 14.32 0.38
C ARG A 100 -0.77 13.03 1.12
N ASP A 101 -1.72 12.14 1.34
CA ASP A 101 -1.49 10.87 2.03
C ASP A 101 -0.48 10.01 1.24
N ALA A 102 -0.64 9.93 -0.09
CA ALA A 102 0.33 9.30 -0.98
C ALA A 102 1.70 10.01 -0.97
N ALA A 103 1.73 11.35 -0.99
CA ALA A 103 2.98 12.11 -0.92
C ALA A 103 3.73 11.90 0.40
N ASP A 104 3.01 11.89 1.53
CA ASP A 104 3.57 11.67 2.87
C ASP A 104 4.25 10.28 2.94
N LEU A 105 3.66 9.26 2.31
CA LEU A 105 4.29 7.94 2.19
C LEU A 105 5.58 7.99 1.37
N ALA A 106 5.56 8.61 0.19
CA ALA A 106 6.74 8.75 -0.68
C ALA A 106 7.88 9.46 0.05
N ASP A 107 7.56 10.54 0.78
CA ASP A 107 8.53 11.30 1.56
C ASP A 107 9.08 10.49 2.74
N LEU A 108 8.26 9.73 3.45
CA LEU A 108 8.75 8.84 4.52
C LEU A 108 9.75 7.81 4.01
N LEU A 109 9.49 7.23 2.83
CA LEU A 109 10.40 6.30 2.17
C LEU A 109 11.69 7.01 1.76
N ARG A 110 11.57 8.13 1.04
CA ARG A 110 12.70 8.95 0.58
C ARG A 110 13.62 9.40 1.70
N MET A 111 13.06 9.75 2.85
CA MET A 111 13.82 10.17 4.03
C MET A 111 14.40 8.99 4.85
N GLY A 112 14.12 7.74 4.50
CA GLY A 112 14.55 6.57 5.28
C GLY A 112 13.86 6.49 6.65
N ARG A 113 12.64 7.02 6.77
CA ARG A 113 11.87 7.08 8.02
C ARG A 113 10.61 6.21 8.00
N LEU A 114 10.43 5.43 6.94
CA LEU A 114 9.24 4.61 6.75
C LEU A 114 9.18 3.51 7.83
N PRO A 115 8.12 3.46 8.64
CA PRO A 115 7.87 2.29 9.47
C PRO A 115 7.42 1.16 8.54
N GLU A 116 8.32 0.22 8.25
CA GLU A 116 8.07 -0.84 7.29
C GLU A 116 7.41 -2.08 7.91
N GLY A 117 6.54 -2.70 7.12
CA GLY A 117 5.96 -4.01 7.36
C GLY A 117 6.55 -5.04 6.38
N TRP A 118 6.56 -6.30 6.80
CA TRP A 118 7.06 -7.38 5.96
C TRP A 118 6.08 -7.75 4.84
N ILE A 119 6.56 -7.67 3.59
CA ILE A 119 5.89 -8.23 2.42
C ILE A 119 6.08 -9.75 2.43
N ALA A 120 5.10 -10.47 3.00
CA ALA A 120 5.14 -11.93 3.04
C ALA A 120 5.09 -12.54 1.61
N PRO A 121 5.74 -13.68 1.33
CA PRO A 121 5.57 -14.41 0.07
C PRO A 121 4.14 -14.91 -0.16
N PRO A 122 3.71 -15.16 -1.41
CA PRO A 122 2.34 -15.58 -1.74
C PRO A 122 1.83 -16.77 -0.91
N ALA A 123 2.62 -17.85 -0.78
CA ALA A 123 2.22 -19.02 0.01
C ALA A 123 1.96 -18.69 1.49
N VAL A 124 2.73 -17.77 2.07
CA VAL A 124 2.54 -17.33 3.46
C VAL A 124 1.31 -16.43 3.59
N ARG A 125 1.04 -15.56 2.60
CA ARG A 125 -0.17 -14.73 2.54
C ARG A 125 -1.43 -15.60 2.52
N GLU A 126 -1.46 -16.63 1.68
CA GLU A 126 -2.58 -17.57 1.56
C GLU A 126 -2.87 -18.28 2.90
N LEU A 127 -1.84 -18.84 3.53
CA LEU A 127 -1.98 -19.48 4.84
C LEU A 127 -2.49 -18.52 5.92
N ARG A 128 -2.01 -17.27 5.93
CA ARG A 128 -2.47 -16.24 6.86
C ARG A 128 -3.96 -15.94 6.67
N GLU A 129 -4.43 -15.82 5.43
CA GLU A 129 -5.84 -15.56 5.14
C GLU A 129 -6.72 -16.73 5.57
N LEU A 130 -6.31 -17.99 5.31
CA LEU A 130 -7.04 -19.17 5.77
C LEU A 130 -7.16 -19.21 7.30
N VAL A 131 -6.06 -18.99 8.02
CA VAL A 131 -6.04 -19.00 9.49
C VAL A 131 -6.90 -17.89 10.07
N ARG A 132 -6.79 -16.66 9.54
CA ARG A 132 -7.61 -15.51 9.96
C ARG A 132 -9.09 -15.75 9.69
N HIS A 133 -9.43 -16.29 8.52
CA HIS A 133 -10.80 -16.60 8.14
C HIS A 133 -11.40 -17.64 9.08
N ARG A 134 -10.67 -18.74 9.35
CA ARG A 134 -11.11 -19.75 10.32
C ARG A 134 -11.33 -19.15 11.70
N ALA A 135 -10.40 -18.33 12.20
CA ALA A 135 -10.53 -17.69 13.51
C ALA A 135 -11.80 -16.82 13.59
N LYS A 136 -12.08 -16.04 12.54
CA LYS A 136 -13.30 -15.25 12.40
C LYS A 136 -14.56 -16.09 12.44
N LEU A 137 -14.62 -17.19 11.69
CA LEU A 137 -15.77 -18.10 11.67
C LEU A 137 -16.01 -18.76 13.03
N VAL A 138 -14.93 -19.15 13.73
CA VAL A 138 -15.02 -19.73 15.08
C VAL A 138 -15.58 -18.70 16.06
N ALA A 139 -15.11 -17.45 16.00
CA ALA A 139 -15.61 -16.36 16.85
C ALA A 139 -17.10 -16.10 16.60
N TRP A 140 -17.53 -16.05 15.34
CA TRP A 140 -18.94 -15.90 14.97
C TRP A 140 -19.81 -17.03 15.50
N ARG A 141 -19.38 -18.29 15.32
CA ARG A 141 -20.09 -19.45 15.85
C ARG A 141 -20.28 -19.35 17.36
N SER A 142 -19.22 -19.01 18.10
CA SER A 142 -19.29 -18.87 19.56
C SER A 142 -20.22 -17.72 19.97
N GLY A 143 -20.12 -16.57 19.28
CA GLY A 143 -20.99 -15.41 19.54
C GLY A 143 -22.46 -15.73 19.32
N LEU A 144 -22.81 -16.38 18.21
CA LEU A 144 -24.19 -16.78 17.90
C LEU A 144 -24.75 -17.75 18.94
N LYS A 145 -23.96 -18.73 19.40
CA LYS A 145 -24.37 -19.64 20.48
C LYS A 145 -24.66 -18.88 21.78
N ALA A 146 -23.79 -17.95 22.15
CA ALA A 146 -23.99 -17.12 23.34
C ALA A 146 -25.26 -16.25 23.24
N SER A 147 -25.53 -15.66 22.06
CA SER A 147 -26.75 -14.89 21.82
C SER A 147 -28.02 -15.74 21.96
N ILE A 148 -28.01 -16.98 21.44
CA ILE A 148 -29.14 -17.91 21.61
C ILE A 148 -29.35 -18.23 23.09
N HIS A 149 -28.29 -18.57 23.83
CA HIS A 149 -28.40 -18.86 25.26
C HIS A 149 -28.95 -17.68 26.04
N ALA A 150 -28.55 -16.44 25.71
CA ALA A 150 -29.02 -15.24 26.40
C ALA A 150 -30.52 -14.95 26.20
N VAL A 151 -31.11 -15.43 25.10
CA VAL A 151 -32.55 -15.26 24.82
C VAL A 151 -33.39 -16.40 25.42
N LEU A 152 -32.82 -17.61 25.55
CA LEU A 152 -33.50 -18.80 26.05
C LEU A 152 -33.34 -19.03 27.56
N ALA A 153 -32.46 -18.29 28.23
CA ALA A 153 -32.27 -18.31 29.69
C ALA A 153 -33.29 -17.41 30.39
#